data_AF-A0A0A3W754-F1
#
_entry.id   AF-A0A0A3W754-F1
#
_cell.length_a   1.000
_cell.length_b   1.000
_cell.length_c   1.000
_cell.angle_alpha   90.00
_cell.angle_beta   90.00
_cell.angle_gamma   90.00
#
_symmetry.space_group_name_H-M   'P 1'
#
loop_
_entity.id
_entity.type
_entity.pdbx_description
1 polymer ?
#
loop_
_entity_poly.entity_id
_entity_poly.type
_entity_poly.pdbx_seq_one_letter_code
_entity_poly.pdbx_strand_id
1 'polypeptide(L)'
;MEHNEKQLEELLVKASLEPNQRPVFLEQLLNADIYCIGFTDRPPQQEGERVLEEGSQVRLMHFQDEKGEPYLPFFLSLESLQRGFRKSSHICVYPREVFLR
;
A
#
# COMPACT_ATOMS: atom_id res chain seq x y z
N MET A 1 3.98 -10.47 -11.51
CA MET A 1 3.66 -9.53 -10.43
C MET A 1 3.43 -8.11 -10.96
N GLU A 2 4.27 -7.56 -11.86
CA GLU A 2 4.05 -6.22 -12.47
C GLU A 2 2.70 -6.03 -13.19
N HIS A 3 2.14 -7.09 -13.80
CA HIS A 3 0.88 -6.97 -14.55
C HIS A 3 -0.31 -6.60 -13.66
N ASN A 4 -0.29 -7.01 -12.37
CA ASN A 4 -1.38 -6.77 -11.43
C ASN A 4 -1.37 -5.32 -10.91
N GLU A 5 -0.19 -4.77 -10.57
CA GLU A 5 -0.04 -3.37 -10.12
C GLU A 5 -0.59 -2.40 -11.17
N LYS A 6 -0.15 -2.52 -12.43
CA LYS A 6 -0.60 -1.63 -13.51
C LYS A 6 -2.12 -1.71 -13.75
N GLN A 7 -2.70 -2.91 -13.70
CA GLN A 7 -4.14 -3.09 -13.85
C GLN A 7 -4.92 -2.44 -12.71
N LEU A 8 -4.45 -2.59 -11.47
CA LEU A 8 -5.06 -1.96 -10.30
C LEU A 8 -4.92 -0.43 -10.34
N GLU A 9 -3.81 0.11 -10.81
CA GLU A 9 -3.63 1.56 -11.03
C GLU A 9 -4.62 2.10 -12.07
N GLU A 10 -4.78 1.41 -13.20
CA GLU A 10 -5.75 1.77 -14.23
C GLU A 10 -7.20 1.72 -13.69
N LEU A 11 -7.53 0.72 -12.87
CA LEU A 11 -8.84 0.61 -12.20
C LEU A 11 -9.04 1.71 -11.16
N LEU A 12 -7.99 2.08 -10.41
CA LEU A 12 -8.05 3.18 -9.45
C LEU A 12 -8.37 4.51 -10.15
N VAL A 13 -7.71 4.80 -11.26
CA VAL A 13 -7.97 6.00 -12.07
C VAL A 13 -9.42 6.02 -12.57
N LYS A 14 -9.93 4.87 -13.05
CA LYS A 14 -11.35 4.78 -13.45
C LYS A 14 -12.29 5.01 -12.26
N ALA A 15 -12.03 4.38 -11.12
CA ALA A 15 -12.84 4.50 -9.91
C ALA A 15 -12.84 5.92 -9.30
N SER A 16 -11.78 6.70 -9.52
CA SER A 16 -11.73 8.10 -9.08
C SER A 16 -12.58 9.02 -9.95
N LEU A 17 -12.68 8.74 -11.25
CA LEU A 17 -13.48 9.51 -12.20
C LEU A 17 -14.94 9.06 -12.25
N GLU A 18 -15.18 7.75 -12.13
CA GLU A 18 -16.47 7.11 -12.34
C GLU A 18 -16.92 6.36 -11.07
N PRO A 19 -17.91 6.88 -10.31
CA PRO A 19 -18.33 6.27 -9.05
C PRO A 19 -18.84 4.82 -9.16
N ASN A 20 -19.39 4.43 -10.30
CA ASN A 20 -19.85 3.06 -10.59
C ASN A 20 -18.70 2.05 -10.77
N GLN A 21 -17.46 2.50 -10.99
CA GLN A 21 -16.28 1.62 -11.09
C GLN A 21 -15.66 1.30 -9.73
N ARG A 22 -16.03 2.03 -8.67
CA ARG A 22 -15.47 1.84 -7.32
C ARG A 22 -15.68 0.42 -6.76
N PRO A 23 -16.86 -0.21 -6.90
CA PRO A 23 -17.04 -1.58 -6.43
C PRO A 23 -16.07 -2.56 -7.11
N VAL A 24 -15.87 -2.39 -8.43
CA VAL A 24 -14.96 -3.24 -9.22
C VAL A 24 -13.52 -3.05 -8.75
N PHE A 25 -13.08 -1.80 -8.59
CA PHE A 25 -11.74 -1.52 -8.06
C PHE A 25 -11.53 -2.13 -6.67
N LEU A 26 -12.48 -1.96 -5.76
CA LEU A 26 -12.38 -2.49 -4.39
C LEU A 26 -12.35 -4.02 -4.37
N GLU A 27 -13.16 -4.68 -5.20
CA GLU A 27 -13.14 -6.14 -5.33
C GLU A 27 -11.78 -6.64 -5.84
N GLN A 28 -11.22 -5.98 -6.87
CA GLN A 28 -9.90 -6.35 -7.37
C GLN A 28 -8.81 -6.09 -6.34
N LEU A 29 -8.88 -4.97 -5.60
CA LEU A 29 -7.92 -4.66 -4.53
C LEU A 29 -7.96 -5.68 -3.39
N LEU A 30 -9.16 -6.14 -2.99
CA LEU A 30 -9.32 -7.15 -1.94
C LEU A 30 -8.76 -8.53 -2.33
N ASN A 31 -8.71 -8.81 -3.64
CA ASN A 31 -8.15 -10.05 -4.17
C ASN A 31 -6.67 -9.92 -4.55
N ALA A 32 -6.08 -8.74 -4.38
CA ALA A 32 -4.69 -8.48 -4.72
C ALA A 32 -3.76 -8.65 -3.51
N ASP A 33 -2.52 -9.05 -3.79
CA ASP A 33 -1.44 -8.92 -2.81
C ASP A 33 -1.08 -7.44 -2.66
N ILE A 34 -1.12 -6.95 -1.42
CA ILE A 34 -0.70 -5.59 -1.06
C ILE A 34 0.51 -5.63 -0.14
N TYR A 35 1.30 -4.57 -0.18
CA TYR A 35 2.51 -4.43 0.61
C TYR A 35 2.34 -3.27 1.59
N CYS A 36 2.54 -3.53 2.88
CA CYS A 36 2.37 -2.55 3.95
C CYS A 36 3.66 -2.41 4.76
N ILE A 37 3.78 -1.28 5.45
CA ILE A 37 4.89 -1.03 6.38
C ILE A 37 4.47 -1.51 7.77
N GLY A 38 5.30 -2.34 8.39
CA GLY A 38 4.99 -2.84 9.71
C GLY A 38 6.10 -3.66 10.33
N PHE A 39 5.82 -4.12 11.54
CA PHE A 39 6.68 -4.95 12.34
C PHE A 39 5.95 -6.23 12.70
N THR A 40 6.69 -7.32 12.79
CA THR A 40 6.20 -8.58 13.32
C THR A 40 6.90 -8.85 14.66
N ASP A 41 6.26 -9.67 15.49
CA ASP A 41 6.79 -10.10 16.77
C ASP A 41 8.03 -11.00 16.66
N ARG A 42 8.30 -11.55 15.48
CA ARG A 42 9.46 -12.39 15.20
C ARG A 42 10.50 -11.62 14.41
N PRO A 43 11.71 -11.38 14.95
CA PRO A 43 12.77 -10.72 14.19
C PRO A 43 13.09 -11.54 12.93
N PRO A 44 13.38 -10.87 11.79
CA PRO A 44 13.70 -11.57 10.56
C PRO A 44 14.96 -12.42 10.77
N GLN A 45 14.85 -13.71 10.53
CA GLN A 45 16.00 -14.63 10.52
C GLN A 45 16.83 -14.45 9.25
N GLN A 46 16.25 -13.91 8.17
CA GLN A 46 16.86 -13.59 6.88
C GLN A 46 16.16 -12.38 6.25
N GLU A 47 16.86 -11.61 5.41
CA GLU A 47 16.28 -10.56 4.58
C GLU A 47 15.47 -11.17 3.43
N GLY A 48 14.22 -10.76 3.22
CA GLY A 48 13.39 -11.21 2.09
C GLY A 48 11.90 -11.34 2.40
N GLU A 49 11.13 -11.82 1.41
CA GLU A 49 9.71 -12.16 1.57
C GLU A 49 9.56 -13.37 2.51
N ARG A 50 8.66 -13.26 3.48
CA ARG A 50 8.32 -14.35 4.39
C ARG A 50 6.81 -14.46 4.50
N VAL A 51 6.29 -15.66 4.32
CA VAL A 51 4.91 -15.98 4.69
C VAL A 51 4.85 -16.06 6.21
N LEU A 52 3.99 -15.24 6.81
CA LEU A 52 3.77 -15.26 8.26
C LEU A 52 3.02 -16.52 8.64
N GLU A 53 3.43 -17.15 9.74
CA GLU A 53 2.69 -18.28 10.31
C GLU A 53 1.33 -17.80 10.84
N GLU A 54 0.35 -18.69 10.81
CA GLU A 54 -0.96 -18.44 11.43
C GLU A 54 -0.78 -18.05 12.91
N GLY A 55 -1.48 -17.00 13.35
CA GLY A 55 -1.34 -16.46 14.71
C GLY A 55 -0.16 -15.50 14.94
N SER A 56 0.66 -15.20 13.92
CA SER A 56 1.69 -14.16 14.03
C SER A 56 1.07 -12.79 14.34
N GLN A 57 1.68 -12.03 15.25
CA GLN A 57 1.24 -10.67 15.53
C GLN A 57 1.88 -9.70 14.54
N VAL A 58 1.02 -9.00 13.79
CA VAL A 58 1.44 -7.94 12.86
C VAL A 58 1.06 -6.59 13.46
N ARG A 59 2.03 -5.69 13.56
CA ARG A 59 1.82 -4.29 13.89
C ARG A 59 2.08 -3.44 12.65
N LEU A 60 1.01 -2.95 12.04
CA LEU A 60 1.10 -2.04 10.91
C LEU A 60 1.41 -0.62 11.40
N MET A 61 2.29 0.06 10.68
CA MET A 61 2.65 1.44 10.98
C MET A 61 1.53 2.37 10.53
N HIS A 62 0.99 3.12 11.48
CA HIS A 62 -0.02 4.14 11.22
C HIS A 62 0.66 5.49 11.06
N PHE A 63 0.20 6.23 10.07
CA PHE A 63 0.67 7.58 9.78
C PHE A 63 -0.45 8.56 10.10
N GLN A 64 -0.11 9.82 10.26
CA GLN A 64 -1.07 10.90 10.41
C GLN A 64 -0.94 11.86 9.23
N ASP A 65 -2.06 12.33 8.70
CA ASP A 65 -2.06 13.42 7.73
C ASP A 65 -1.81 14.77 8.41
N GLU A 66 -1.80 15.86 7.63
CA GLU A 66 -1.56 17.23 8.14
C GLU A 66 -2.61 17.70 9.15
N LYS A 67 -3.77 17.03 9.22
CA LYS A 67 -4.87 17.31 10.15
C LYS A 67 -4.84 16.39 11.37
N GLY A 68 -3.90 15.46 11.44
CA GLY A 68 -3.78 14.48 12.51
C GLY A 68 -4.65 13.23 12.31
N GLU A 69 -5.33 13.10 11.17
CA GLU A 69 -6.18 11.94 10.89
C GLU A 69 -5.30 10.73 10.55
N PRO A 70 -5.56 9.56 11.18
CA PRO A 70 -4.74 8.38 10.95
C PRO A 70 -5.03 7.78 9.56
N TYR A 71 -3.97 7.40 8.85
CA TYR A 71 -4.07 6.62 7.62
C TYR A 71 -3.00 5.53 7.56
N LEU A 72 -3.26 4.53 6.72
CA LEU A 72 -2.38 3.38 6.51
C LEU A 72 -1.93 3.35 5.04
N PRO A 73 -0.65 3.60 4.73
CA PRO A 73 -0.16 3.47 3.38
C PRO A 73 0.02 1.99 3.05
N PHE A 74 -0.41 1.64 1.84
CA PHE A 74 -0.12 0.36 1.21
C PHE A 74 0.42 0.62 -0.20
N PHE A 75 1.11 -0.38 -0.74
CA PHE A 75 1.71 -0.35 -2.06
C PHE A 75 1.21 -1.56 -2.84
N LEU A 76 1.08 -1.40 -4.15
CA LEU A 76 0.62 -2.44 -5.07
C LEU A 76 1.77 -3.36 -5.53
N SER A 77 3.02 -2.99 -5.24
CA SER A 77 4.19 -3.85 -5.44
C SER A 77 5.29 -3.61 -4.42
N LEU A 78 6.13 -4.63 -4.22
CA LEU A 78 7.34 -4.54 -3.42
C LEU A 78 8.32 -3.50 -3.99
N GLU A 79 8.40 -3.36 -5.31
CA GLU A 79 9.26 -2.36 -5.94
C GLU A 79 8.80 -0.95 -5.60
N SER A 80 7.50 -0.67 -5.69
CA SER A 80 6.93 0.63 -5.31
C SER A 80 7.18 0.95 -3.84
N LEU A 81 7.05 -0.03 -2.94
CA LEU A 81 7.44 0.11 -1.53
C LEU A 81 8.94 0.45 -1.41
N GLN A 82 9.82 -0.36 -1.98
CA GLN A 82 11.27 -0.18 -1.90
C GLN A 82 11.73 1.16 -2.49
N ARG A 83 11.13 1.60 -3.59
CA ARG A 83 11.40 2.91 -4.21
C ARG A 83 10.97 4.06 -3.31
N GLY A 84 9.82 3.92 -2.63
CA GLY A 84 9.37 4.86 -1.61
C GLY A 84 10.41 5.02 -0.49
N PHE A 85 10.95 3.91 0.01
CA PHE A 85 11.98 3.90 1.07
C PHE A 85 13.38 4.33 0.60
N ARG A 86 13.83 3.93 -0.59
CA ARG A 86 15.16 4.28 -1.13
C ARG A 86 15.30 5.77 -1.43
N LYS A 87 14.19 6.45 -1.73
CA LYS A 87 14.17 7.91 -1.89
C LYS A 87 14.02 8.66 -0.56
N SER A 88 13.92 7.96 0.57
CA SER A 88 13.65 8.58 1.86
C SER A 88 14.65 8.18 2.96
N SER A 89 15.56 9.09 3.29
CA SER A 89 15.77 9.44 4.71
C SER A 89 14.64 10.32 5.26
N HIS A 90 13.70 10.74 4.39
CA HIS A 90 12.55 11.59 4.69
C HIS A 90 11.39 11.15 3.78
N ILE A 91 10.43 10.38 4.30
CA ILE A 91 9.26 9.93 3.52
C ILE A 91 8.36 11.17 3.32
N CYS A 92 8.17 11.60 2.08
CA CYS A 92 7.21 12.64 1.72
C CYS A 92 5.83 12.02 1.50
N VAL A 93 4.87 12.43 2.31
CA VAL A 93 3.44 12.12 2.14
C VAL A 93 2.88 13.05 1.08
N TYR A 94 2.23 12.51 0.05
CA TYR A 94 1.53 13.33 -0.94
C TYR A 94 0.06 13.48 -0.52
N PRO A 95 -0.43 14.71 -0.24
CA PRO A 95 -1.83 14.93 0.05
C PRO A 95 -2.70 14.62 -1.17
N ARG A 96 -3.93 14.16 -0.90
CA ARG A 96 -4.97 13.75 -1.86
C ARG A 96 -5.20 14.72 -3.02
N GLU A 97 -4.92 16.01 -2.79
CA GLU A 97 -5.12 17.11 -3.74
C GLU A 97 -4.18 17.06 -4.95
N VAL A 98 -3.09 16.29 -4.88
CA VAL A 98 -2.10 16.17 -5.96
C VAL A 98 -2.43 15.03 -6.94
N PHE A 99 -3.25 14.04 -6.55
CA PHE A 99 -3.52 12.83 -7.35
C PHE A 99 -4.68 12.98 -8.36
N LEU A 100 -5.48 14.04 -8.28
CA LEU A 100 -6.67 14.25 -9.10
C LEU A 100 -6.63 15.58 -9.87
N ARG A 101 -5.55 15.80 -10.63
CA ARG A 101 -5.52 16.79 -11.71
C ARG A 101 -5.20 16.14 -13.04
#